data_AF-A0A246RHF7-F1
#
_entry.id   AF-A0A246RHF7-F1
#
_cell.length_a   1.000
_cell.length_b   1.000
_cell.length_c   1.000
_cell.angle_alpha   90.00
_cell.angle_beta   90.00
_cell.angle_gamma   90.00
#
_symmetry.space_group_name_H-M   'P 1'
#
loop_
_entity.id
_entity.type
_entity.pdbx_description
1 polymer ?
#
loop_
_entity_poly.entity_id
_entity_poly.type
_entity_poly.pdbx_seq_one_letter_code
_entity_poly.pdbx_strand_id
1 'polypeptide(L)'
;MAPDSRYAAVGTTVTVDPDTGEEIVHLRRRFVPPAERLATAGWEPVADGDRVDLLAARTVGDPTAFWQLCDANGVFDPAELTRPGQVVRVALPEGFPGSLDA
;
A
#
# COMPACT_ATOMS: atom_id res chain seq x y z
N MET A 1 -2.19 -10.42 -11.57
CA MET A 1 -0.76 -10.04 -11.64
C MET A 1 -0.31 -9.91 -10.20
N ALA A 2 0.76 -10.62 -9.81
CA ALA A 2 1.20 -10.68 -8.41
C ALA A 2 1.45 -9.27 -7.85
N PRO A 3 1.18 -8.99 -6.57
CA PRO A 3 1.67 -7.76 -5.98
C PRO A 3 3.17 -7.93 -5.82
N ASP A 4 3.87 -7.34 -6.76
CA ASP A 4 5.22 -6.87 -6.57
C ASP A 4 5.34 -6.11 -5.23
N SER A 5 6.53 -6.18 -4.61
CA SER A 5 6.81 -5.49 -3.34
C SER A 5 6.28 -4.05 -3.37
N ARG A 6 5.83 -3.53 -2.22
CA ARG A 6 5.47 -2.10 -2.06
C ARG A 6 6.51 -1.14 -2.69
N TYR A 7 7.78 -1.58 -2.72
CA TYR A 7 8.92 -0.83 -3.22
C TYR A 7 9.47 -1.33 -4.56
N ALA A 8 8.77 -2.21 -5.29
CA ALA A 8 9.28 -2.80 -6.52
C ALA A 8 9.61 -1.77 -7.62
N ALA A 9 8.81 -0.70 -7.72
CA ALA A 9 9.05 0.40 -8.65
C ALA A 9 10.02 1.48 -8.12
N VAL A 10 10.55 1.31 -6.90
CA VAL A 10 11.39 2.31 -6.24
C VAL A 10 12.85 2.05 -6.57
N GLY A 11 13.50 3.04 -7.19
CA GLY A 11 14.94 3.00 -7.47
C GLY A 11 15.78 3.06 -6.19
N THR A 12 17.08 2.81 -6.31
CA THR A 12 18.04 2.85 -5.20
C THR A 12 18.92 4.11 -5.22
N THR A 13 19.55 4.40 -4.08
CA THR A 13 20.62 5.40 -3.93
C THR A 13 21.69 4.82 -3.00
N VAL A 14 22.90 5.35 -3.03
CA VAL A 14 24.02 4.88 -2.21
C VAL A 14 24.51 6.00 -1.30
N THR A 15 24.77 5.66 -0.05
CA THR A 15 25.58 6.47 0.87
C THR A 15 26.91 5.75 1.10
N VAL A 16 28.02 6.48 1.16
CA VAL A 16 29.32 5.89 1.50
C VAL A 16 29.57 6.13 2.98
N ASP A 17 29.86 5.07 3.73
CA ASP A 17 30.31 5.15 5.11
C ASP A 17 31.65 5.92 5.15
N PRO A 18 31.72 7.05 5.88
CA PRO A 18 32.91 7.89 5.87
C PRO A 18 34.11 7.28 6.61
N ASP A 19 33.89 6.31 7.49
CA ASP A 19 34.92 5.67 8.30
C ASP A 19 35.46 4.40 7.65
N THR A 20 34.59 3.61 7.01
CA THR A 20 34.95 2.32 6.40
C THR A 20 35.07 2.37 4.88
N GLY A 21 34.49 3.38 4.22
CA GLY A 21 34.35 3.46 2.77
C GLY A 21 33.32 2.51 2.18
N GLU A 22 32.53 1.82 3.01
CA GLU A 22 31.51 0.88 2.57
C GLU A 22 30.36 1.60 1.84
N GLU A 23 29.91 1.05 0.72
CA GLU A 23 28.71 1.51 0.01
C GLU A 23 27.45 0.91 0.63
N ILE A 24 26.57 1.75 1.17
CA ILE A 24 25.29 1.36 1.75
C ILE A 24 24.16 1.70 0.78
N VAL A 25 23.49 0.67 0.25
CA VAL A 25 22.36 0.83 -0.67
C VAL A 25 21.08 1.12 0.11
N HIS A 26 20.38 2.17 -0.30
CA HIS A 26 19.07 2.57 0.21
C HIS A 26 18.03 2.57 -0.90
N LEU A 27 16.78 2.29 -0.54
CA LEU A 27 15.64 2.62 -1.41
C LEU A 27 15.46 4.14 -1.45
N ARG A 28 15.11 4.67 -2.62
CA ARG A 28 14.65 6.05 -2.75
C ARG A 28 13.27 6.20 -2.10
N ARG A 29 12.82 7.44 -1.96
CA ARG A 29 11.49 7.73 -1.42
C ARG A 29 10.41 7.22 -2.39
N ARG A 30 9.47 6.42 -1.87
CA ARG A 30 8.20 6.13 -2.54
C ARG A 30 7.24 7.30 -2.36
N PHE A 31 6.64 7.77 -3.45
CA PHE A 31 5.51 8.68 -3.40
C PHE A 31 4.22 7.86 -3.45
N VAL A 32 3.35 8.06 -2.47
CA VAL A 32 2.02 7.42 -2.42
C VAL A 32 1.07 8.31 -3.21
N PRO A 33 0.31 7.78 -4.18
CA PRO A 33 -0.69 8.56 -4.88
C PRO A 33 -1.75 9.06 -3.88
N PRO A 34 -2.28 10.29 -4.04
CA PRO A 34 -3.46 10.73 -3.29
C PRO A 34 -4.58 9.71 -3.45
N ALA A 35 -5.25 9.36 -2.36
CA ALA A 35 -6.23 8.29 -2.34
C ALA A 35 -7.38 8.57 -3.33
N GLU A 36 -7.73 9.84 -3.56
CA GLU A 36 -8.78 10.28 -4.48
C GLU A 36 -8.48 9.96 -5.96
N ARG A 37 -7.21 9.70 -6.31
CA ARG A 37 -6.80 9.29 -7.66
C ARG A 37 -6.96 7.79 -7.92
N LEU A 38 -7.21 7.00 -6.88
CA LEU A 38 -7.36 5.55 -7.01
C LEU A 38 -8.81 5.17 -7.30
N ALA A 39 -9.02 4.34 -8.32
CA ALA A 39 -10.34 3.86 -8.70
C ALA A 39 -10.92 2.97 -7.61
N THR A 40 -12.12 3.28 -7.08
CA THR A 40 -12.75 2.41 -6.08
C THR A 40 -13.23 1.12 -6.73
N ALA A 41 -12.72 -0.01 -6.26
CA ALA A 41 -13.12 -1.35 -6.69
C ALA A 41 -14.24 -1.93 -5.80
N GLY A 42 -14.30 -1.49 -4.53
CA GLY A 42 -15.27 -1.98 -3.58
C GLY A 42 -15.05 -1.45 -2.17
N TRP A 43 -15.81 -2.02 -1.24
CA TRP A 43 -15.82 -1.66 0.18
C TRP A 43 -15.89 -2.94 1.00
N GLU A 44 -15.03 -3.07 1.99
CA GLU A 44 -14.92 -4.26 2.85
C GLU A 44 -15.24 -3.87 4.30
N PRO A 45 -16.29 -4.44 4.92
CA PRO A 45 -16.57 -4.19 6.33
C PRO A 45 -15.54 -4.87 7.22
N VAL A 46 -15.19 -4.20 8.32
CA VAL A 46 -14.24 -4.71 9.31
C VAL A 46 -14.99 -5.41 10.44
N ALA A 47 -14.73 -6.70 10.61
CA ALA A 47 -15.26 -7.49 11.71
C ALA A 47 -14.40 -7.36 12.98
N ASP A 48 -14.96 -7.74 14.13
CA ASP A 48 -14.17 -7.87 15.36
C ASP A 48 -13.11 -8.97 15.19
N GLY A 49 -11.89 -8.68 15.63
CA GLY A 49 -10.73 -9.57 15.44
C GLY A 49 -10.14 -9.60 14.02
N ASP A 50 -10.64 -8.80 13.07
CA ASP A 50 -10.01 -8.69 11.75
C ASP A 50 -8.58 -8.14 11.86
N ARG A 51 -7.71 -8.68 11.01
CA ARG A 51 -6.35 -8.19 10.81
C ARG A 51 -6.19 -7.69 9.38
N VAL A 52 -5.28 -6.75 9.18
CA VAL A 52 -5.10 -6.10 7.88
C VAL A 52 -4.64 -7.07 6.79
N ASP A 53 -3.87 -8.11 7.15
CA ASP A 53 -3.47 -9.16 6.22
C ASP A 53 -4.64 -10.05 5.81
N LEU A 54 -5.62 -10.28 6.69
CA LEU A 54 -6.84 -11.01 6.35
C LEU A 54 -7.72 -10.18 5.40
N LEU A 55 -7.88 -8.88 5.68
CA LEU A 55 -8.57 -7.96 4.78
C LEU A 55 -7.92 -7.95 3.40
N ALA A 56 -6.59 -7.87 3.33
CA ALA A 56 -5.85 -7.88 2.08
C ALA A 56 -5.99 -9.21 1.32
N ALA A 57 -5.92 -10.35 2.02
CA ALA A 57 -6.13 -11.65 1.40
C ALA A 57 -7.54 -11.80 0.79
N ARG A 58 -8.59 -11.29 1.46
CA ARG A 58 -9.97 -11.36 0.96
C ARG A 58 -10.25 -10.42 -0.21
N THR A 59 -9.63 -9.24 -0.21
CA THR A 59 -9.96 -8.15 -1.15
C THR A 59 -8.99 -8.04 -2.31
N VAL A 60 -7.69 -8.03 -2.03
CA VAL A 60 -6.60 -7.89 -3.00
C VAL A 60 -6.09 -9.26 -3.47
N GLY A 61 -6.36 -10.32 -2.70
CA GLY A 61 -5.93 -11.69 -3.01
C GLY A 61 -4.53 -12.05 -2.50
N ASP A 62 -3.87 -11.14 -1.78
CA ASP A 62 -2.55 -11.36 -1.17
C ASP A 62 -2.47 -10.72 0.23
N PRO A 63 -2.19 -11.49 1.29
CA PRO A 63 -2.09 -10.96 2.66
C PRO A 63 -0.95 -9.96 2.86
N THR A 64 0.11 -10.04 2.07
CA THR A 64 1.28 -9.14 2.13
C THR A 64 1.03 -7.82 1.41
N ALA A 65 -0.01 -7.74 0.58
CA ALA A 65 -0.39 -6.55 -0.17
C ALA A 65 -1.28 -5.57 0.60
N PHE A 66 -1.35 -5.68 1.93
CA PHE A 66 -2.16 -4.80 2.78
C PHE A 66 -1.85 -3.30 2.61
N TRP A 67 -0.64 -2.98 2.18
CA TRP A 67 -0.23 -1.60 1.89
C TRP A 67 -1.07 -0.94 0.79
N GLN A 68 -1.68 -1.72 -0.11
CA GLN A 68 -2.62 -1.19 -1.10
C GLN A 68 -3.90 -0.66 -0.44
N LEU A 69 -4.37 -1.33 0.63
CA LEU A 69 -5.50 -0.84 1.42
C LEU A 69 -5.14 0.44 2.18
N CYS A 70 -3.91 0.52 2.72
CA CYS A 70 -3.40 1.75 3.34
C CYS A 70 -3.40 2.93 2.34
N ASP A 71 -2.80 2.73 1.17
CA ASP A 71 -2.74 3.75 0.12
C ASP A 71 -4.15 4.14 -0.35
N ALA A 72 -5.04 3.16 -0.51
CA ALA A 72 -6.45 3.37 -0.89
C ALA A 72 -7.27 4.15 0.14
N ASN A 73 -6.84 4.25 1.39
CA ASN A 73 -7.55 4.99 2.44
C ASN A 73 -6.75 6.19 2.96
N GLY A 74 -5.58 6.49 2.40
CA GLY A 74 -4.71 7.58 2.86
C GLY A 74 -4.18 7.36 4.28
N VAL A 75 -4.07 6.11 4.72
CA VAL A 75 -3.70 5.72 6.08
C VAL A 75 -2.23 5.30 6.13
N PHE A 76 -1.50 5.78 7.13
CA PHE A 76 -0.11 5.39 7.34
C PHE A 76 0.01 4.14 8.24
N ASP A 77 -0.75 4.08 9.33
CA ASP A 77 -0.76 2.94 10.26
C ASP A 77 -1.86 1.93 9.89
N PRO A 78 -1.50 0.70 9.48
CA PRO A 78 -2.48 -0.34 9.11
C PRO A 78 -3.50 -0.66 10.20
N ALA A 79 -3.18 -0.45 11.47
CA ALA A 79 -4.10 -0.69 12.59
C ALA A 79 -5.32 0.24 12.55
N GLU A 80 -5.24 1.38 11.86
CA GLU A 80 -6.38 2.27 11.65
C GLU A 80 -7.42 1.70 10.68
N LEU A 81 -7.06 0.70 9.86
CA LEU A 81 -7.99 0.02 8.95
C LEU A 81 -8.79 -1.09 9.63
N THR A 82 -8.35 -1.56 10.79
CA THR A 82 -8.93 -2.73 11.46
C THR A 82 -9.75 -2.35 12.69
N ARG A 83 -10.23 -1.10 12.82
CA ARG A 83 -11.12 -0.77 13.93
C ARG A 83 -12.50 -1.38 13.66
N PRO A 84 -13.06 -2.17 14.58
CA PRO A 84 -14.35 -2.82 14.36
C PRO A 84 -15.45 -1.83 14.01
N GLY A 85 -16.30 -2.18 13.04
CA GLY A 85 -17.41 -1.34 12.59
C GLY A 85 -17.04 -0.28 11.56
N GLN A 86 -15.78 -0.19 11.14
CA GLN A 86 -15.38 0.59 9.98
C GLN A 86 -15.63 -0.15 8.66
N VAL A 87 -15.57 0.60 7.57
CA VAL A 87 -15.59 0.07 6.20
C VAL A 87 -14.33 0.54 5.51
N VAL A 88 -13.52 -0.41 5.03
CA VAL A 88 -12.27 -0.16 4.32
C VAL A 88 -12.56 -0.02 2.84
N ARG A 89 -12.06 1.05 2.22
CA ARG A 89 -12.13 1.21 0.77
C ARG A 89 -11.11 0.30 0.11
N VAL A 90 -11.54 -0.45 -0.90
CA VAL A 90 -10.67 -1.23 -1.77
C VAL A 90 -10.56 -0.49 -3.10
N ALA A 91 -9.34 -0.25 -3.57
CA ALA A 91 -9.10 0.49 -4.80
C ALA A 91 -8.16 -0.27 -5.75
N LEU A 92 -8.30 0.00 -7.05
CA LEU A 92 -7.36 -0.48 -8.06
C LEU A 92 -6.10 0.38 -8.04
N PRO A 93 -4.94 -0.18 -8.46
CA PRO A 93 -3.72 0.61 -8.68
C PRO A 93 -3.96 1.78 -9.65
N GLU A 94 -3.19 2.85 -9.48
CA GLU A 94 -3.21 4.03 -10.36
C GLU A 94 -2.97 3.60 -11.83
N GLY A 95 -3.75 4.16 -12.76
CA GLY A 95 -3.66 3.84 -14.20
C GLY A 95 -4.53 2.67 -14.68
N PHE A 96 -5.29 2.01 -13.80
CA PHE A 96 -6.37 1.11 -14.24
C PHE A 96 -7.58 1.92 -14.77
N PRO A 97 -8.27 1.44 -15.82
CA PRO A 97 -9.45 2.12 -16.37
C PRO A 97 -10.51 2.28 -15.28
N GLY A 98 -10.90 3.52 -14.98
CA GLY A 98 -11.80 3.87 -13.88
C GLY A 98 -11.14 4.68 -12.76
N SER A 99 -9.81 4.81 -12.74
CA SER A 99 -9.15 5.90 -12.02
C SER A 99 -9.44 7.17 -12.81
N LEU A 100 -10.03 8.18 -12.17
CA LEU A 100 -10.39 9.41 -12.88
C LEU A 100 -9.12 10.02 -13.49
N ASP A 101 -9.08 10.12 -14.82
CA ASP A 101 -8.07 10.86 -15.56
C ASP A 101 -8.03 12.29 -15.00
N ALA A 102 -6.90 12.67 -14.41
CA ALA A 102 -6.64 14.03 -13.92
C ALA A 102 -5.32 14.55 -14.50
#